data_AF-A0A0F6I9P0-F1
#
_entry.id   AF-A0A0F6I9P0-F1
#
_cell.length_a   1.000
_cell.length_b   1.000
_cell.length_c   1.000
_cell.angle_alpha   90.00
_cell.angle_beta   90.00
_cell.angle_gamma   90.00
#
_symmetry.space_group_name_H-M   'P 1'
#
loop_
_entity.id
_entity.type
_entity.pdbx_description
1 polymer ?
#
loop_
_entity_poly.entity_id
_entity_poly.type
_entity_poly.pdbx_seq_one_letter_code
_entity_poly.pdbx_strand_id
1 'polypeptide(L)'
;MLKHFFLLILSFLILAGSLSAQSASCNEVCGFYSGCVDQNAPRKLSAEEKNKVKTGCLNSCKKHSAAVAACFENHKSQCKPFNECIVSTYNTNKK
;
A
#
# COMPACT_ATOMS: atom_id res chain seq x y z
N MET A 1 7.99 -21.68 42.44
CA MET A 1 8.70 -21.83 41.14
C MET A 1 7.77 -21.70 39.92
N LEU A 2 6.53 -22.23 39.93
CA LEU A 2 5.66 -22.23 38.73
C LEU A 2 5.05 -20.86 38.34
N LYS A 3 4.87 -19.95 39.31
CA LYS A 3 4.19 -18.66 39.09
C LYS A 3 5.01 -17.64 38.27
N HIS A 4 6.34 -17.71 38.35
CA HIS A 4 7.23 -16.83 37.56
C HIS A 4 7.36 -17.29 36.11
N PHE A 5 7.21 -18.59 35.85
CA PHE A 5 7.24 -19.14 34.51
C PHE A 5 6.01 -18.71 33.69
N PHE A 6 4.84 -18.66 34.34
CA PHE A 6 3.60 -18.19 33.71
C PHE A 6 3.65 -16.71 33.31
N LEU A 7 4.28 -15.87 34.14
CA LEU A 7 4.45 -14.44 33.86
C LEU A 7 5.41 -14.18 32.68
N LEU A 8 6.48 -14.98 32.54
CA LEU A 8 7.42 -14.86 31.42
C LEU A 8 6.77 -15.24 30.08
N ILE A 9 5.91 -16.26 30.06
CA ILE A 9 5.18 -16.68 28.85
C ILE A 9 4.18 -15.59 28.43
N LEU A 10 3.50 -14.96 29.39
CA LEU A 10 2.55 -13.89 29.10
C LEU A 10 3.22 -12.66 28.48
N SER A 11 4.44 -12.32 28.91
CA SER A 11 5.21 -11.20 28.34
C SER A 11 5.65 -11.44 26.88
N PHE A 12 5.89 -12.69 26.48
CA PHE A 12 6.21 -13.03 25.08
C PHE A 12 5.02 -12.93 24.13
N LEU A 13 3.79 -13.13 24.62
CA LEU A 13 2.57 -13.04 23.80
C LEU A 13 2.22 -11.60 23.41
N ILE A 14 2.57 -10.60 24.24
CA ILE A 14 2.27 -9.19 23.94
C ILE A 14 3.22 -8.62 22.86
N LEU A 15 4.40 -9.22 22.68
CA LEU A 15 5.37 -8.77 21.68
C LEU A 15 5.06 -9.27 20.27
N ALA A 16 4.31 -10.38 20.13
CA ALA A 16 3.84 -10.88 18.84
C ALA A 16 2.57 -10.15 18.33
N GLY A 17 1.85 -9.45 19.20
CA GLY A 17 0.58 -8.76 18.88
C GLY A 17 0.71 -7.32 18.41
N SER A 18 1.93 -6.78 18.38
CA SER A 18 2.18 -5.38 18.01
C SER A 18 2.97 -5.29 16.70
N LEU A 19 2.63 -6.09 15.68
CA LEU A 19 2.97 -5.69 14.32
C LEU A 19 2.12 -4.45 14.06
N SER A 20 2.71 -3.28 14.33
CA SER A 20 2.09 -2.02 13.99
C SER A 20 1.81 -2.11 12.50
N ALA A 21 0.54 -2.32 12.13
CA ALA A 21 0.11 -2.23 10.75
C ALA A 21 0.22 -0.75 10.35
N GLN A 22 1.46 -0.28 10.22
CA GLN A 22 1.78 1.01 9.63
C GLN A 22 1.36 0.86 8.19
N SER A 23 0.21 1.46 7.86
CA SER A 23 -0.32 1.49 6.52
C SER A 23 0.76 1.98 5.56
N ALA A 24 0.90 1.30 4.43
CA ALA A 24 1.91 1.62 3.44
C ALA A 24 1.85 3.11 3.07
N SER A 25 3.00 3.78 3.08
CA SER A 25 3.07 5.20 2.78
C SER A 25 2.65 5.45 1.32
N CYS A 26 2.06 6.62 1.04
CA CYS A 26 1.71 6.99 -0.33
C CYS A 26 2.90 6.91 -1.31
N ASN A 27 4.14 7.12 -0.83
CA ASN A 27 5.33 6.99 -1.66
C ASN A 27 5.58 5.55 -2.10
N GLU A 28 5.35 4.58 -1.21
CA GLU A 28 5.49 3.16 -1.48
C GLU A 28 4.39 2.69 -2.44
N VAL A 29 3.14 3.01 -2.13
CA VAL A 29 1.98 2.64 -2.97
C VAL A 29 2.11 3.23 -4.37
N CYS A 30 2.47 4.50 -4.50
CA CYS A 30 2.63 5.15 -5.80
C CYS A 30 3.90 4.71 -6.55
N GLY A 31 4.91 4.22 -5.83
CA GLY A 31 6.05 3.54 -6.44
C GLY A 31 5.61 2.25 -7.13
N PHE A 32 4.82 1.43 -6.42
CA PHE A 32 4.24 0.20 -6.99
C PHE A 32 3.30 0.49 -8.17
N TYR A 33 2.41 1.48 -8.02
CA TYR A 33 1.53 1.92 -9.12
C TYR A 33 2.30 2.32 -10.37
N SER A 34 3.34 3.14 -10.24
CA SER A 34 4.16 3.54 -11.39
C SER A 34 4.84 2.34 -12.06
N GLY A 35 5.30 1.35 -11.27
CA GLY A 35 5.82 0.08 -11.80
C GLY A 35 4.75 -0.72 -12.55
N CYS A 36 3.53 -0.80 -12.02
CA CYS A 36 2.43 -1.49 -12.67
C CYS A 36 1.98 -0.82 -13.96
N VAL A 37 1.94 0.51 -14.01
CA VAL A 37 1.65 1.24 -15.25
C VAL A 37 2.76 1.00 -16.29
N ASP A 38 4.03 0.99 -15.90
CA ASP A 38 5.15 0.70 -16.81
C ASP A 38 5.10 -0.72 -17.39
N GLN A 39 4.70 -1.72 -16.59
CA GLN A 39 4.57 -3.11 -17.05
C GLN A 39 3.41 -3.32 -18.04
N ASN A 40 2.33 -2.54 -17.90
CA ASN A 40 1.15 -2.65 -18.77
C ASN A 40 1.15 -1.65 -19.93
N ALA A 41 2.14 -0.76 -20.00
CA ALA A 41 2.24 0.21 -21.07
C ALA A 41 2.66 -0.45 -22.39
N PRO A 42 2.12 0.00 -23.55
CA PRO A 42 2.49 -0.54 -24.86
C PRO A 42 3.96 -0.28 -25.23
N ARG A 43 4.62 0.64 -24.51
CA ARG A 43 6.06 0.89 -24.56
C ARG A 43 6.57 1.17 -23.16
N LYS A 44 7.86 0.92 -22.93
CA LYS A 44 8.52 1.31 -21.69
C LYS A 44 8.44 2.82 -21.51
N LEU A 45 8.03 3.25 -20.32
CA LEU A 45 7.93 4.66 -19.99
C LEU A 45 9.31 5.26 -19.76
N SER A 46 9.52 6.48 -20.23
CA SER A 46 10.69 7.27 -19.86
C SER A 46 10.68 7.60 -18.36
N ALA A 47 11.84 7.95 -17.80
CA ALA A 47 11.94 8.36 -16.40
C ALA A 47 10.99 9.52 -16.06
N GLU A 48 10.84 10.46 -17.00
CA GLU A 48 9.98 11.63 -16.82
C GLU A 48 8.49 11.27 -16.84
N GLU A 49 8.07 10.34 -17.70
CA GLU A 49 6.70 9.80 -17.71
C GLU A 49 6.39 9.03 -16.43
N LYS A 50 7.32 8.18 -15.96
CA LYS A 50 7.17 7.48 -14.68
C LYS A 50 7.00 8.46 -13.52
N ASN A 51 7.79 9.54 -13.52
CA ASN A 51 7.70 10.54 -12.48
C ASN A 51 6.36 11.30 -12.51
N LYS A 52 5.83 11.59 -13.71
CA LYS A 52 4.47 12.16 -13.86
C LYS A 52 3.39 11.22 -13.32
N VAL A 53 3.45 9.93 -13.66
CA VAL A 53 2.51 8.90 -13.15
C VAL A 53 2.56 8.82 -11.63
N LYS A 54 3.77 8.73 -11.05
CA LYS A 54 3.97 8.68 -9.60
C LYS A 54 3.45 9.95 -8.92
N THR A 55 3.73 11.12 -9.48
CA THR A 55 3.26 12.41 -8.94
C THR A 55 1.74 12.52 -8.97
N GLY A 56 1.09 12.11 -10.06
CA GLY A 56 -0.36 12.05 -10.15
C GLY A 56 -0.98 11.16 -9.08
N CYS A 57 -0.41 9.96 -8.89
CA CYS A 57 -0.82 9.06 -7.82
C CYS A 57 -0.65 9.69 -6.43
N LEU A 58 0.49 10.34 -6.15
CA LEU A 58 0.76 10.97 -4.84
C LEU A 58 -0.28 12.03 -4.48
N ASN A 59 -0.70 12.84 -5.45
CA ASN A 59 -1.70 13.89 -5.23
C ASN A 59 -3.07 13.31 -4.86
N SER A 60 -3.48 12.21 -5.49
CA SER A 60 -4.73 11.52 -5.17
C SER A 60 -4.61 10.70 -3.88
N CYS A 61 -3.48 10.03 -3.65
CA CYS A 61 -3.24 9.20 -2.48
C CYS A 61 -3.35 10.00 -1.19
N LYS A 62 -2.85 11.24 -1.15
CA LYS A 62 -2.96 12.10 0.04
C LYS A 62 -4.41 12.33 0.49
N LYS A 63 -5.37 12.31 -0.45
CA LYS A 63 -6.82 12.51 -0.17
C LYS A 63 -7.54 11.21 0.19
N HIS A 64 -6.95 10.06 -0.14
CA HIS A 64 -7.58 8.74 -0.01
C HIS A 64 -6.64 7.73 0.65
N SER A 65 -5.76 8.18 1.54
CA SER A 65 -4.58 7.43 2.01
C SER A 65 -4.94 6.08 2.62
N ALA A 66 -5.99 6.02 3.43
CA ALA A 66 -6.47 4.77 4.03
C ALA A 66 -6.98 3.75 2.98
N ALA A 67 -7.82 4.20 2.04
CA ALA A 67 -8.37 3.35 1.00
C ALA A 67 -7.28 2.86 0.02
N VAL A 68 -6.33 3.73 -0.32
CA VAL A 68 -5.20 3.41 -1.20
C VAL A 68 -4.23 2.45 -0.53
N ALA A 69 -3.96 2.61 0.77
CA ALA A 69 -3.17 1.65 1.54
C ALA A 69 -3.86 0.28 1.61
N ALA A 70 -5.19 0.24 1.74
CA ALA A 70 -5.94 -1.01 1.69
C ALA A 70 -5.85 -1.69 0.32
N CYS A 71 -5.96 -0.94 -0.79
CA CYS A 71 -5.72 -1.49 -2.13
C CYS A 71 -4.32 -2.11 -2.25
N PHE A 72 -3.31 -1.44 -1.71
CA PHE A 72 -1.94 -1.94 -1.71
C PHE A 72 -1.79 -3.22 -0.88
N GLU A 73 -2.23 -3.24 0.37
CA GLU A 73 -2.07 -4.42 1.23
C GLU A 73 -2.74 -5.68 0.66
N ASN A 74 -3.90 -5.52 0.01
CA ASN A 74 -4.62 -6.64 -0.61
C ASN A 74 -4.03 -7.10 -1.96
N HIS A 75 -3.28 -6.23 -2.66
CA HIS A 75 -2.88 -6.45 -4.06
C HIS A 75 -1.42 -6.10 -4.38
N LYS A 76 -0.53 -5.94 -3.38
CA LYS A 76 0.89 -5.52 -3.52
C LYS A 76 1.79 -6.42 -4.37
N SER A 77 1.27 -7.55 -4.86
CA SER A 77 1.95 -8.45 -5.80
C SER A 77 1.26 -8.59 -7.15
N GLN A 78 0.14 -7.88 -7.37
CA GLN A 78 -0.75 -8.08 -8.51
C GLN A 78 -1.17 -6.75 -9.14
N CYS A 79 -0.56 -6.40 -10.27
CA CYS A 79 -0.77 -5.09 -10.88
C CYS A 79 -2.19 -4.82 -11.38
N LYS A 80 -2.86 -5.82 -11.96
CA LYS A 80 -4.22 -5.67 -12.48
C LYS A 80 -5.25 -5.35 -11.38
N PRO A 81 -5.45 -6.20 -10.35
CA PRO A 81 -6.42 -5.92 -9.30
C PRO A 81 -6.03 -4.69 -8.46
N PHE A 82 -4.73 -4.42 -8.29
CA PHE A 82 -4.28 -3.20 -7.65
C PHE A 82 -4.69 -1.93 -8.42
N ASN A 83 -4.44 -1.89 -9.74
CA ASN A 83 -4.83 -0.75 -10.57
C ASN A 83 -6.34 -0.54 -10.58
N GLU A 84 -7.13 -1.60 -10.70
CA GLU A 84 -8.59 -1.54 -10.65
C GLU A 84 -9.09 -0.96 -9.31
N CYS A 85 -8.52 -1.42 -8.19
CA CYS A 85 -8.84 -0.92 -6.85
C CYS A 85 -8.49 0.57 -6.69
N ILE A 86 -7.29 0.98 -7.09
CA ILE A 86 -6.84 2.38 -6.99
C ILE A 86 -7.69 3.31 -7.86
N VAL A 87 -7.98 2.92 -9.10
CA VAL A 87 -8.77 3.75 -10.03
C VAL A 87 -10.20 3.89 -9.53
N SER A 88 -10.79 2.82 -9.00
CA SER A 88 -12.12 2.87 -8.38
C SER A 88 -12.14 3.83 -7.17
N THR A 89 -11.14 3.73 -6.29
CA THR A 89 -10.97 4.60 -5.11
C THR A 89 -10.90 6.08 -5.47
N TYR A 90 -10.15 6.42 -6.52
CA TYR A 90 -10.03 7.81 -6.97
C TYR A 90 -11.31 8.37 -7.60
N ASN A 91 -12.14 7.50 -8.19
CA ASN A 91 -13.40 7.91 -8.81
C ASN A 91 -14.59 7.97 -7.84
N THR A 92 -14.45 7.49 -6.60
CA THR A 92 -15.55 7.44 -5.62
C THR A 92 -16.06 8.83 -5.19
N ASN A 93 -15.33 9.92 -5.49
CA ASN A 93 -15.71 11.31 -5.19
C ASN A 93 -16.24 12.09 -6.41
N LYS A 94 -16.53 11.41 -7.54
CA LYS A 94 -17.13 12.04 -8.74
C LYS A 94 -18.66 11.86 -8.84
N LYS A 95 -19.32 11.42 -7.77
CA LYS A 95 -20.79 11.32 -7.68
C LYS A 95 -21.34 12.41 -6.77
#